data_AF-A0A3N4LBL6-F1
#
_entry.id   AF-A0A3N4LBL6-F1
#
_cell.length_a   1.000
_cell.length_b   1.000
_cell.length_c   1.000
_cell.angle_alpha   90.00
_cell.angle_beta   90.00
_cell.angle_gamma   90.00
#
_symmetry.space_group_name_H-M   'P 1'
#
loop_
_entity.id
_entity.type
_entity.pdbx_description
1 polymer ?
#
loop_
_entity_poly.entity_id
_entity_poly.type
_entity_poly.pdbx_seq_one_letter_code
_entity_poly.pdbx_strand_id
1 'polypeptide(L)'
;MQSPTGPDSHRPSSLQSLHTRRSDDNVPTSSLSSPPIFPTGGHSLQSHSAGGLSGSYRRPPVIPGGYGLPVVISTAAGVPNFCLTRAELEDIKDDERRLLKDSNMRASSYGTIQHDGRVPASIASSNDQKPLFPERVISEGGRNGEEATDLLGTEEIASKWEDAVMAGMIHTTWQRESKVLARYSLPLVITFSLQYSLTIASILSAGNLGKNELAAASLAGMTGTITGYAIFQGLATSLDTLCAQAYGAGQKKLVGLHMQRMVFFLLVISIPISVVWYFGESILNLIVPDKQLAALAGSYLRVLIFGLPGYSTFEAGKRFTQAQGLFAASTWVLLITSPINAFLNWALVWHPTFGIGFLGAPVAVVITNWLMPFLLFLYVRFIGGSECWGGFSKKAWQNWWPMIKLAIPGLLMLLAEFLAFEILTLLASYFSTAHVAAQSVISTTCSLIYQIPFALSIACSTRVANFLGATLEDSAKRAAYTGLIASAIQGCINFLILYFSKNAIPRLFTDDPEVIGLVASVLPLAASFQVADGIAAMAAGILRGQGRQYIGGWVNLVAYYVIALPLSVVAGFVWHWDLLGLWTGVSLALFLVAAVESYVVLQTNWTKVVEAANQRTTAS
;
A
#
# COMPACT_ATOMS: atom_id res chain seq x y z
N MET A 1 -45.55 -39.26 -35.10
CA MET A 1 -46.10 -39.67 -36.41
C MET A 1 -44.91 -39.82 -37.37
N GLN A 2 -44.59 -41.07 -37.69
CA GLN A 2 -43.84 -41.59 -38.85
C GLN A 2 -42.53 -40.93 -39.33
N SER A 3 -41.44 -41.63 -39.00
CA SER A 3 -40.28 -41.93 -39.87
C SER A 3 -40.71 -42.75 -41.11
N PRO A 4 -39.89 -43.01 -42.16
CA PRO A 4 -38.74 -43.95 -42.04
C PRO A 4 -37.56 -43.88 -43.07
N THR A 5 -36.54 -44.72 -42.79
CA THR A 5 -35.52 -45.40 -43.66
C THR A 5 -34.37 -44.58 -44.28
N GLY A 6 -33.04 -44.83 -44.13
CA GLY A 6 -32.21 -46.03 -43.84
C GLY A 6 -31.76 -46.75 -45.14
N PRO A 7 -30.64 -47.51 -45.26
CA PRO A 7 -29.39 -47.67 -44.46
C PRO A 7 -28.09 -47.91 -45.32
N ASP A 8 -27.04 -48.50 -44.71
CA ASP A 8 -25.87 -49.26 -45.28
C ASP A 8 -24.56 -48.51 -45.63
N SER A 9 -23.32 -48.98 -45.35
CA SER A 9 -22.80 -50.22 -44.72
C SER A 9 -21.27 -50.13 -44.45
N HIS A 10 -20.81 -50.86 -43.41
CA HIS A 10 -19.58 -51.67 -43.23
C HIS A 10 -18.14 -51.24 -43.69
N ARG A 11 -17.27 -50.97 -42.68
CA ARG A 11 -15.97 -51.61 -42.26
C ARG A 11 -15.27 -52.68 -43.17
N PRO A 12 -14.02 -53.17 -42.88
CA PRO A 12 -12.83 -52.67 -42.13
C PRO A 12 -11.43 -53.08 -42.77
N SER A 13 -10.34 -53.01 -41.96
CA SER A 13 -9.07 -53.81 -42.00
C SER A 13 -8.01 -53.48 -43.08
N SER A 14 -6.69 -53.56 -42.89
CA SER A 14 -5.82 -54.07 -41.82
C SER A 14 -4.32 -53.86 -42.17
N LEU A 15 -3.51 -53.64 -41.14
CA LEU A 15 -2.21 -54.28 -40.80
C LEU A 15 -0.97 -54.27 -41.72
N GLN A 16 0.16 -54.15 -41.02
CA GLN A 16 1.49 -54.80 -41.21
C GLN A 16 2.43 -54.15 -42.24
N SER A 17 3.75 -54.02 -42.03
CA SER A 17 4.66 -54.64 -41.05
C SER A 17 6.07 -54.02 -41.07
N LEU A 18 6.74 -54.09 -39.90
CA LEU A 18 8.13 -54.49 -39.61
C LEU A 18 9.29 -54.18 -40.58
N HIS A 19 10.38 -53.62 -40.04
CA HIS A 19 11.67 -54.32 -39.83
C HIS A 19 12.74 -53.44 -39.10
N THR A 20 13.14 -53.79 -37.86
CA THR A 20 14.47 -54.31 -37.37
C THR A 20 15.54 -53.27 -36.95
N ARG A 21 15.97 -53.25 -35.67
CA ARG A 21 17.18 -53.90 -35.03
C ARG A 21 18.51 -53.38 -35.61
N ARG A 22 19.56 -52.98 -34.88
CA ARG A 22 20.28 -53.51 -33.68
C ARG A 22 21.29 -52.43 -33.23
N SER A 23 21.49 -52.16 -31.93
CA SER A 23 22.61 -52.58 -31.05
C SER A 23 24.03 -52.13 -31.47
N ASP A 24 24.74 -51.40 -30.60
CA ASP A 24 26.00 -51.83 -29.93
C ASP A 24 26.71 -50.65 -29.23
N ASP A 25 26.96 -50.86 -27.93
CA ASP A 25 28.14 -50.59 -27.11
C ASP A 25 29.14 -49.46 -27.47
N ASN A 26 29.42 -48.59 -26.48
CA ASN A 26 30.75 -48.55 -25.85
C ASN A 26 30.82 -47.63 -24.62
N VAL A 27 31.25 -48.22 -23.51
CA VAL A 27 31.88 -47.59 -22.34
C VAL A 27 33.40 -47.65 -22.58
N PRO A 28 34.20 -46.70 -22.05
CA PRO A 28 35.10 -47.09 -20.97
C PRO A 28 35.13 -46.12 -19.79
N THR A 29 35.44 -46.73 -18.66
CA THR A 29 35.63 -46.28 -17.29
C THR A 29 36.97 -45.60 -17.02
N SER A 30 37.08 -45.08 -15.78
CA SER A 30 38.28 -44.85 -14.94
C SER A 30 38.85 -43.42 -14.96
N SER A 31 39.28 -42.79 -13.87
CA SER A 31 39.29 -43.08 -12.43
C SER A 31 40.09 -41.97 -11.70
N LEU A 32 39.83 -41.74 -10.40
CA LEU A 32 40.72 -41.11 -9.39
C LEU A 32 41.01 -39.60 -9.61
N SER A 33 41.06 -38.69 -8.63
CA SER A 33 41.25 -38.75 -7.17
C SER A 33 41.01 -37.35 -6.58
N SER A 34 40.44 -37.25 -5.39
CA SER A 34 40.55 -36.08 -4.50
C SER A 34 41.61 -36.36 -3.39
N PRO A 35 41.78 -35.46 -2.42
CA PRO A 35 42.65 -34.26 -2.33
C PRO A 35 43.96 -34.59 -1.55
N PRO A 36 44.81 -33.63 -1.09
CA PRO A 36 44.67 -33.21 0.33
C PRO A 36 45.31 -31.84 0.79
N ILE A 37 44.79 -31.33 1.94
CA ILE A 37 45.50 -30.86 3.17
C ILE A 37 46.29 -29.52 3.21
N PHE A 38 45.93 -28.73 4.24
CA PHE A 38 46.64 -27.59 4.90
C PHE A 38 47.97 -27.98 5.58
N PRO A 39 48.87 -27.01 5.81
CA PRO A 39 49.37 -26.74 7.19
C PRO A 39 49.42 -25.22 7.48
N THR A 40 48.90 -24.68 8.59
CA THR A 40 49.43 -24.57 9.97
C THR A 40 50.72 -23.75 10.18
N GLY A 41 50.62 -22.79 11.13
CA GLY A 41 51.73 -22.13 11.85
C GLY A 41 52.14 -20.76 11.27
N GLY A 42 52.21 -19.65 12.01
CA GLY A 42 52.27 -19.43 13.45
C GLY A 42 53.46 -18.53 13.79
N HIS A 43 53.20 -17.48 14.58
CA HIS A 43 54.14 -16.56 15.25
C HIS A 43 54.82 -15.46 14.42
N SER A 44 55.07 -14.22 14.87
CA SER A 44 54.56 -13.27 15.89
C SER A 44 55.75 -12.39 16.31
N LEU A 45 55.48 -11.10 16.56
CA LEU A 45 56.25 -10.16 17.41
C LEU A 45 57.55 -9.60 16.79
N GLN A 46 57.95 -8.33 16.94
CA GLN A 46 57.67 -7.31 17.97
C GLN A 46 58.12 -5.93 17.41
N SER A 47 57.32 -4.87 17.61
CA SER A 47 57.61 -3.67 18.45
C SER A 47 58.42 -2.55 17.74
N HIS A 48 58.26 -1.24 17.99
CA HIS A 48 57.76 -0.49 19.14
C HIS A 48 57.33 0.95 18.75
N SER A 49 56.24 1.44 19.40
CA SER A 49 56.13 2.74 20.12
C SER A 49 56.07 4.07 19.32
N ALA A 50 55.38 5.16 19.71
CA ALA A 50 54.58 5.54 20.88
C ALA A 50 53.83 6.88 20.64
N GLY A 51 52.79 7.13 21.45
CA GLY A 51 52.29 8.46 21.86
C GLY A 51 50.89 8.82 21.32
N GLY A 52 49.77 8.76 22.05
CA GLY A 52 49.51 8.62 23.48
C GLY A 52 49.39 9.97 24.17
N LEU A 53 48.16 10.41 24.49
CA LEU A 53 47.84 11.23 25.67
C LEU A 53 46.35 11.10 26.01
N SER A 54 46.11 10.56 27.20
CA SER A 54 44.83 10.46 27.91
C SER A 54 44.90 11.35 29.16
N GLY A 55 43.73 11.76 29.66
CA GLY A 55 43.55 12.44 30.95
C GLY A 55 42.27 13.28 30.92
N SER A 56 41.10 12.78 31.31
CA SER A 56 40.62 12.47 32.67
C SER A 56 39.73 13.59 33.25
N TYR A 57 38.49 13.20 33.58
CA TYR A 57 37.61 13.69 34.66
C TYR A 57 36.92 15.07 34.60
N ARG A 58 35.57 15.07 34.52
CA ARG A 58 34.61 15.42 35.61
C ARG A 58 33.17 15.67 35.09
N ARG A 59 32.16 14.99 35.68
CA ARG A 59 30.80 15.56 35.92
C ARG A 59 30.94 16.64 37.03
N PRO A 60 30.12 17.72 37.18
CA PRO A 60 28.62 17.79 37.22
C PRO A 60 28.08 19.19 36.74
N PRO A 61 26.91 19.76 37.15
CA PRO A 61 25.65 19.27 37.73
C PRO A 61 24.37 19.60 36.91
N VAL A 62 23.23 19.05 37.35
CA VAL A 62 21.86 19.48 37.03
C VAL A 62 21.58 20.84 37.69
N ILE A 63 21.14 21.88 36.93
CA ILE A 63 20.31 23.05 37.35
C ILE A 63 19.57 23.59 36.10
N PRO A 64 18.32 24.12 36.20
CA PRO A 64 17.33 24.18 35.11
C PRO A 64 17.20 25.56 34.43
N GLY A 65 16.61 25.56 33.24
CA GLY A 65 15.96 26.74 32.64
C GLY A 65 16.79 27.54 31.63
N GLY A 66 16.17 27.85 30.49
CA GLY A 66 16.67 28.83 29.52
C GLY A 66 16.45 28.40 28.06
N TYR A 67 15.21 28.55 27.56
CA TYR A 67 14.92 28.45 26.14
C TYR A 67 15.63 29.57 25.38
N GLY A 68 16.60 29.19 24.52
CA GLY A 68 17.18 30.05 23.50
C GLY A 68 16.70 29.58 22.13
N LEU A 69 15.86 30.39 21.50
CA LEU A 69 15.28 30.25 20.16
C LEU A 69 16.34 29.98 19.06
N PRO A 70 16.02 29.19 18.02
CA PRO A 70 16.61 29.34 16.71
C PRO A 70 15.67 30.13 15.78
N VAL A 71 16.08 31.38 15.53
CA VAL A 71 15.95 32.22 14.32
C VAL A 71 14.93 31.77 13.25
N VAL A 72 13.84 32.53 13.16
CA VAL A 72 12.89 32.57 12.04
C VAL A 72 13.53 33.30 10.85
N ILE A 73 13.65 32.63 9.70
CA ILE A 73 13.86 33.31 8.42
C ILE A 73 12.49 33.72 7.89
N SER A 74 12.25 35.03 7.93
CA SER A 74 11.14 35.71 7.29
C SER A 74 11.17 35.48 5.77
N THR A 75 10.06 35.00 5.20
CA THR A 75 9.80 35.13 3.76
C THR A 75 8.69 36.16 3.55
N ALA A 76 9.10 37.42 3.42
CA ALA A 76 8.34 38.44 2.71
C ALA A 76 8.77 38.41 1.22
N ALA A 77 7.95 37.80 0.37
CA ALA A 77 7.87 38.09 -1.07
C ALA A 77 6.67 37.34 -1.66
N GLY A 78 5.71 38.10 -2.21
CA GLY A 78 4.43 37.61 -2.70
C GLY A 78 4.55 36.50 -3.75
N VAL A 79 3.85 35.40 -3.50
CA VAL A 79 3.45 34.40 -4.49
C VAL A 79 1.98 34.08 -4.18
N PRO A 80 1.06 34.19 -5.15
CA PRO A 80 -0.37 34.08 -4.89
C PRO A 80 -0.74 32.69 -4.40
N ASN A 81 -1.61 32.65 -3.39
CA ASN A 81 -2.22 31.46 -2.80
C ASN A 81 -2.89 30.58 -3.88
N PHE A 82 -2.21 29.53 -4.29
CA PHE A 82 -2.83 28.32 -4.80
C PHE A 82 -2.38 27.18 -3.89
N CYS A 83 -3.14 27.00 -2.82
CA CYS A 83 -3.05 25.90 -1.88
C CYS A 83 -4.31 25.05 -2.02
N LEU A 84 -4.28 23.80 -1.53
CA LEU A 84 -5.42 22.94 -1.12
C LEU A 84 -6.81 23.51 -1.44
N THR A 85 -7.69 22.78 -2.14
CA THR A 85 -9.07 23.27 -2.36
C THR A 85 -9.60 23.79 -1.03
N ARG A 86 -10.16 25.01 -1.01
CA ARG A 86 -10.55 25.71 0.23
C ARG A 86 -11.29 24.79 1.22
N ALA A 87 -12.07 23.86 0.67
CA ALA A 87 -12.73 22.76 1.38
C ALA A 87 -11.78 21.80 2.12
N GLU A 88 -10.69 21.30 1.51
CA GLU A 88 -9.72 20.40 2.15
C GLU A 88 -8.96 21.08 3.29
N LEU A 89 -8.60 22.35 3.12
CA LEU A 89 -7.95 23.14 4.17
C LEU A 89 -8.92 23.44 5.33
N GLU A 90 -10.15 23.86 5.01
CA GLU A 90 -11.20 24.06 6.00
C GLU A 90 -11.53 22.76 6.74
N ASP A 91 -11.50 21.62 6.07
CA ASP A 91 -11.76 20.32 6.67
C ASP A 91 -10.65 19.84 7.62
N ILE A 92 -9.38 20.02 7.27
CA ILE A 92 -8.25 19.72 8.17
C ILE A 92 -8.33 20.65 9.40
N LYS A 93 -8.58 21.94 9.19
CA LYS A 93 -8.74 22.94 10.26
C LYS A 93 -9.95 22.65 11.15
N ASP A 94 -11.07 22.22 10.57
CA ASP A 94 -12.26 21.82 11.30
C ASP A 94 -12.01 20.56 12.11
N ASP A 95 -11.26 19.61 11.57
CA ASP A 95 -10.86 18.42 12.30
C ASP A 95 -9.95 18.80 13.48
N GLU A 96 -8.91 19.61 13.29
CA GLU A 96 -8.06 20.11 14.39
C GLU A 96 -8.86 20.87 15.45
N ARG A 97 -9.71 21.82 15.05
CA ARG A 97 -10.60 22.57 15.96
C ARG A 97 -11.54 21.66 16.72
N ARG A 98 -12.10 20.63 16.08
CA ARG A 98 -12.95 19.64 16.74
C ARG A 98 -12.14 18.80 17.74
N LEU A 99 -10.89 18.42 17.43
CA LEU A 99 -10.04 17.64 18.36
C LEU A 99 -9.79 18.44 19.64
N LEU A 100 -9.50 19.73 19.48
CA LEU A 100 -9.26 20.66 20.59
C LEU A 100 -10.54 20.90 21.42
N LYS A 101 -11.71 20.98 20.76
CA LYS A 101 -13.01 21.10 21.44
C LYS A 101 -13.41 19.83 22.19
N ASP A 102 -13.23 18.67 21.57
CA ASP A 102 -13.56 17.35 22.15
C ASP A 102 -12.64 16.99 23.32
N SER A 103 -11.38 17.45 23.29
CA SER A 103 -10.37 17.26 24.36
C SER A 103 -10.53 18.24 25.54
N ASN A 104 -11.62 19.02 25.55
CA ASN A 104 -12.05 19.84 26.68
C ASN A 104 -11.11 21.00 27.06
N MET A 105 -10.63 21.79 26.10
CA MET A 105 -10.27 23.18 26.38
C MET A 105 -11.54 24.05 26.44
N ARG A 106 -12.31 23.94 27.54
CA ARG A 106 -13.01 25.13 28.02
C ARG A 106 -11.92 26.11 28.40
N ALA A 107 -12.00 27.33 27.89
CA ALA A 107 -11.18 28.44 28.36
C ALA A 107 -11.22 28.49 29.90
N SER A 108 -10.20 27.92 30.55
CA SER A 108 -10.02 28.05 31.97
C SER A 108 -9.50 29.46 32.19
N SER A 109 -10.31 30.24 32.88
CA SER A 109 -9.99 31.56 33.41
C SER A 109 -8.64 31.52 34.11
N TYR A 110 -7.57 31.99 33.44
CA TYR A 110 -6.35 32.38 34.11
C TYR A 110 -6.38 33.88 34.27
N GLY A 111 -6.50 34.30 35.54
CA GLY A 111 -6.52 35.68 35.96
C GLY A 111 -5.31 36.43 35.42
N THR A 112 -5.61 37.59 34.83
CA THR A 112 -4.64 38.59 34.44
C THR A 112 -3.73 38.91 35.62
N ILE A 113 -2.46 38.52 35.52
CA ILE A 113 -1.42 39.00 36.43
C ILE A 113 -1.27 40.49 36.17
N GLN A 114 -1.71 41.27 37.15
CA GLN A 114 -1.64 42.71 37.19
C GLN A 114 -0.17 43.12 37.37
N HIS A 115 0.44 43.69 36.33
CA HIS A 115 1.74 44.34 36.47
C HIS A 115 1.53 45.68 37.18
N ASP A 116 1.95 45.72 38.43
CA ASP A 116 1.96 46.91 39.28
C ASP A 116 3.03 47.88 38.77
N GLY A 117 2.61 49.12 38.48
CA GLY A 117 3.43 50.17 37.88
C GLY A 117 2.80 51.53 38.13
N ARG A 118 3.00 52.05 39.34
CA ARG A 118 2.58 53.40 39.78
C ARG A 118 3.21 54.50 38.90
N VAL A 119 2.40 55.45 38.42
CA VAL A 119 2.59 56.90 38.61
C VAL A 119 1.19 57.57 38.67
N PRO A 120 0.91 58.49 39.62
CA PRO A 120 -0.43 59.06 39.86
C PRO A 120 -0.62 60.49 39.31
N ALA A 121 -1.87 60.97 39.45
CA ALA A 121 -2.41 62.34 39.32
C ALA A 121 -3.02 62.68 37.92
N SER A 122 -4.20 63.30 37.78
CA SER A 122 -5.25 63.77 38.72
C SER A 122 -6.41 64.42 37.93
N ILE A 123 -7.62 64.44 38.52
CA ILE A 123 -8.73 65.43 38.42
C ILE A 123 -9.95 65.17 37.48
N ALA A 124 -11.12 65.24 38.16
CA ALA A 124 -12.50 65.64 37.78
C ALA A 124 -13.39 64.65 37.01
N SER A 125 -14.37 64.00 37.67
CA SER A 125 -15.80 64.38 37.84
C SER A 125 -16.64 64.07 36.58
N SER A 126 -17.83 63.47 36.57
CA SER A 126 -18.90 63.27 37.55
C SER A 126 -19.99 62.38 36.90
N ASN A 127 -20.73 61.64 37.73
CA ASN A 127 -22.13 61.19 37.61
C ASN A 127 -22.73 60.49 36.37
N ASP A 128 -23.34 59.34 36.69
CA ASP A 128 -24.70 58.88 36.36
C ASP A 128 -25.04 58.09 35.07
N GLN A 129 -25.72 56.97 35.34
CA GLN A 129 -26.76 56.25 34.58
C GLN A 129 -26.39 55.37 33.36
N LYS A 130 -26.54 54.05 33.59
CA LYS A 130 -27.01 53.03 32.62
C LYS A 130 -28.54 53.22 32.38
N PRO A 131 -29.22 52.56 31.40
CA PRO A 131 -28.81 51.50 30.46
C PRO A 131 -29.39 51.65 29.01
N LEU A 132 -29.24 50.57 28.23
CA LEU A 132 -29.93 50.17 26.97
C LEU A 132 -29.34 50.64 25.63
N PHE A 133 -28.99 49.63 24.81
CA PHE A 133 -28.73 49.67 23.36
C PHE A 133 -29.73 50.57 22.59
N PRO A 134 -29.42 51.10 21.37
CA PRO A 134 -28.59 50.51 20.32
C PRO A 134 -27.70 51.53 19.57
N GLU A 135 -26.95 51.10 18.54
CA GLU A 135 -26.97 51.66 17.16
C GLU A 135 -25.70 51.26 16.39
N ARG A 136 -25.90 50.83 15.14
CA ARG A 136 -24.86 50.50 14.16
C ARG A 136 -24.15 51.78 13.73
N VAL A 137 -22.82 51.71 13.61
CA VAL A 137 -22.05 52.57 12.70
C VAL A 137 -21.36 51.67 11.69
N ILE A 138 -21.78 51.78 10.43
CA ILE A 138 -21.00 51.39 9.25
C ILE A 138 -20.40 52.69 8.70
N SER A 139 -19.07 52.70 8.57
CA SER A 139 -18.19 53.36 7.57
C SER A 139 -16.85 53.62 8.28
N GLU A 140 -15.66 53.44 7.71
CA GLU A 140 -15.24 53.29 6.33
C GLU A 140 -13.74 52.90 6.37
N GLY A 141 -13.25 52.17 5.35
CA GLY A 141 -11.84 52.25 4.95
C GLY A 141 -10.81 51.40 5.70
N GLY A 142 -10.39 50.29 5.09
CA GLY A 142 -9.18 49.57 5.51
C GLY A 142 -9.09 48.14 4.97
N ARG A 143 -9.00 47.99 3.65
CA ARG A 143 -9.08 46.72 2.90
C ARG A 143 -7.86 45.77 3.06
N ASN A 144 -7.12 45.87 4.17
CA ASN A 144 -5.88 45.11 4.42
C ASN A 144 -5.88 44.33 5.76
N GLY A 145 -7.01 44.24 6.47
CA GLY A 145 -7.08 43.64 7.82
C GLY A 145 -7.54 42.18 7.91
N GLU A 146 -8.20 41.65 6.88
CA GLU A 146 -8.85 40.32 6.94
C GLU A 146 -7.88 39.14 6.66
N GLU A 147 -6.80 39.33 5.89
CA GLU A 147 -5.80 38.27 5.70
C GLU A 147 -4.85 38.14 6.89
N ALA A 148 -4.51 39.25 7.56
CA ALA A 148 -3.62 39.23 8.72
C ALA A 148 -4.27 38.57 9.94
N THR A 149 -5.59 38.72 10.12
CA THR A 149 -6.33 38.11 11.23
C THR A 149 -6.56 36.60 11.04
N ASP A 150 -6.67 36.12 9.80
CA ASP A 150 -6.81 34.67 9.52
C ASP A 150 -5.45 33.94 9.58
N LEU A 151 -4.35 34.61 9.22
CA LEU A 151 -2.98 34.09 9.36
C LEU A 151 -2.53 34.01 10.84
N LEU A 152 -2.83 35.04 11.64
CA LEU A 152 -2.57 35.04 13.09
C LEU A 152 -3.32 33.90 13.82
N GLY A 153 -4.56 33.61 13.40
CA GLY A 153 -5.33 32.48 13.93
C GLY A 153 -4.78 31.12 13.50
N THR A 154 -4.15 31.02 12.33
CA THR A 154 -3.61 29.76 11.80
C THR A 154 -2.31 29.36 12.52
N GLU A 155 -1.42 30.31 12.79
CA GLU A 155 -0.22 30.07 13.60
C GLU A 155 -0.55 29.79 15.07
N GLU A 156 -1.55 30.49 15.64
CA GLU A 156 -2.03 30.20 17.00
C GLU A 156 -2.64 28.79 17.12
N ILE A 157 -3.36 28.30 16.10
CA ILE A 157 -3.96 26.96 16.12
C ILE A 157 -2.88 25.89 15.96
N ALA A 158 -1.91 26.07 15.07
CA ALA A 158 -0.79 25.16 14.91
C ALA A 158 0.05 25.06 16.20
N SER A 159 0.35 26.21 16.82
CA SER A 159 1.04 26.30 18.11
C SER A 159 0.25 25.62 19.24
N LYS A 160 -1.06 25.87 19.36
CA LYS A 160 -1.94 25.20 20.35
C LYS A 160 -2.08 23.70 20.10
N TRP A 161 -2.02 23.25 18.85
CA TRP A 161 -2.02 21.84 18.49
C TRP A 161 -0.70 21.17 18.87
N GLU A 162 0.44 21.80 18.57
CA GLU A 162 1.76 21.36 19.01
C GLU A 162 1.84 21.30 20.55
N ASP A 163 1.35 22.32 21.26
CA ASP A 163 1.26 22.33 22.73
C ASP A 163 0.35 21.22 23.26
N ALA A 164 -0.79 20.95 22.60
CA ALA A 164 -1.72 19.89 23.00
C ALA A 164 -1.18 18.48 22.71
N VAL A 165 -0.43 18.30 21.61
CA VAL A 165 0.31 17.07 21.29
C VAL A 165 1.41 16.85 22.32
N MET A 166 2.21 17.88 22.61
CA MET A 166 3.31 17.83 23.59
C MET A 166 2.82 17.61 25.02
N ALA A 167 1.63 18.11 25.36
CA ALA A 167 0.98 17.86 26.65
C ALA A 167 0.29 16.48 26.72
N GLY A 168 0.23 15.71 25.62
CA GLY A 168 -0.42 14.40 25.57
C GLY A 168 -1.94 14.44 25.74
N MET A 169 -2.57 15.59 25.54
CA MET A 169 -3.98 15.82 25.91
C MET A 169 -4.98 15.53 24.79
N ILE A 170 -4.53 15.13 23.59
CA ILE A 170 -5.42 14.85 22.47
C ILE A 170 -6.06 13.46 22.65
N HIS A 171 -7.34 13.44 23.02
CA HIS A 171 -8.15 12.24 23.11
C HIS A 171 -9.09 12.12 21.92
N THR A 172 -9.03 11.00 21.21
CA THR A 172 -9.95 10.71 20.10
C THR A 172 -11.15 9.88 20.55
N THR A 173 -12.27 9.99 19.85
CA THR A 173 -13.47 9.17 20.09
C THR A 173 -13.66 8.15 18.97
N TRP A 174 -14.33 7.03 19.25
CA TRP A 174 -14.59 5.99 18.25
C TRP A 174 -15.41 6.52 17.05
N GLN A 175 -16.38 7.41 17.31
CA GLN A 175 -17.20 8.04 16.26
C GLN A 175 -16.34 8.82 15.27
N ARG A 176 -15.38 9.55 15.82
CA ARG A 176 -14.47 10.37 15.06
C ARG A 176 -13.52 9.51 14.23
N GLU A 177 -12.88 8.53 14.86
CA GLU A 177 -11.97 7.64 14.14
C GLU A 177 -12.70 6.89 13.03
N SER A 178 -13.93 6.40 13.27
CA SER A 178 -14.76 5.81 12.21
C SER A 178 -15.01 6.77 11.03
N LYS A 179 -15.34 8.04 11.31
CA LYS A 179 -15.57 9.06 10.28
C LYS A 179 -14.29 9.35 9.48
N VAL A 180 -13.16 9.48 10.17
CA VAL A 180 -11.86 9.74 9.54
C VAL A 180 -11.44 8.56 8.67
N LEU A 181 -11.54 7.34 9.19
CA LEU A 181 -11.20 6.12 8.44
C LEU A 181 -12.06 5.98 7.18
N ALA A 182 -13.37 6.23 7.27
CA ALA A 182 -14.26 6.22 6.10
C ALA A 182 -13.90 7.30 5.08
N ARG A 183 -13.56 8.51 5.54
CA ARG A 183 -13.15 9.62 4.67
C ARG A 183 -11.83 9.33 3.95
N TYR A 184 -10.87 8.72 4.62
CA TYR A 184 -9.55 8.40 4.06
C TYR A 184 -9.58 7.17 3.15
N SER A 185 -10.41 6.17 3.45
CA SER A 185 -10.50 4.95 2.65
C SER A 185 -11.19 5.17 1.30
N LEU A 186 -12.22 6.03 1.22
CA LEU A 186 -12.95 6.30 -0.02
C LEU A 186 -12.06 6.68 -1.22
N PRO A 187 -11.18 7.71 -1.14
CA PRO A 187 -10.29 8.05 -2.25
C PRO A 187 -9.27 6.95 -2.55
N LEU A 188 -8.88 6.14 -1.56
CA LEU A 188 -7.99 5.01 -1.77
C LEU A 188 -8.65 3.86 -2.53
N VAL A 189 -9.91 3.55 -2.25
CA VAL A 189 -10.67 2.56 -3.02
C VAL A 189 -10.71 2.99 -4.49
N ILE A 190 -11.04 4.24 -4.76
CA ILE A 190 -11.05 4.80 -6.13
C ILE A 190 -9.65 4.74 -6.74
N THR A 191 -8.60 5.08 -5.98
CA THR A 191 -7.20 4.98 -6.42
C THR A 191 -6.89 3.56 -6.89
N PHE A 192 -7.14 2.54 -6.08
CA PHE A 192 -6.82 1.16 -6.46
C PHE A 192 -7.67 0.67 -7.64
N SER A 193 -8.96 1.02 -7.70
CA SER A 193 -9.81 0.71 -8.85
C SER A 193 -9.30 1.34 -10.15
N LEU A 194 -8.88 2.61 -10.12
CA LEU A 194 -8.29 3.30 -11.28
C LEU A 194 -6.88 2.81 -11.62
N GLN A 195 -6.13 2.30 -10.65
CA GLN A 195 -4.84 1.67 -10.93
C GLN A 195 -5.05 0.32 -11.62
N TYR A 196 -6.07 -0.44 -11.22
CA TYR A 196 -6.43 -1.71 -11.84
C TYR A 196 -7.02 -1.54 -13.25
N SER A 197 -7.74 -0.44 -13.51
CA SER A 197 -8.30 -0.15 -14.85
C SER A 197 -7.23 -0.01 -15.93
N LEU A 198 -6.00 0.39 -15.59
CA LEU A 198 -4.87 0.49 -16.53
C LEU A 198 -4.54 -0.88 -17.16
N THR A 199 -4.55 -1.92 -16.33
CA THR A 199 -4.32 -3.30 -16.79
C THR A 199 -5.49 -3.79 -17.62
N ILE A 200 -6.73 -3.53 -17.18
CA ILE A 200 -7.93 -3.92 -17.93
C ILE A 200 -7.95 -3.27 -19.32
N ALA A 201 -7.67 -1.97 -19.42
CA ALA A 201 -7.64 -1.27 -20.71
C ALA A 201 -6.65 -1.92 -21.68
N SER A 202 -5.47 -2.28 -21.18
CA SER A 202 -4.43 -2.94 -21.98
C SER A 202 -4.85 -4.34 -22.47
N ILE A 203 -5.50 -5.12 -21.61
CA ILE A 203 -6.03 -6.45 -21.94
C ILE A 203 -7.16 -6.34 -22.98
N LEU A 204 -8.11 -5.42 -22.79
CA LEU A 204 -9.20 -5.20 -23.75
C LEU A 204 -8.66 -4.74 -25.11
N SER A 205 -7.65 -3.88 -25.11
CA SER A 205 -7.01 -3.42 -26.35
C SER A 205 -6.28 -4.52 -27.10
N ALA A 206 -5.56 -5.39 -26.40
CA ALA A 206 -4.96 -6.58 -26.99
C ALA A 206 -6.02 -7.59 -27.46
N GLY A 207 -7.15 -7.69 -26.77
CA GLY A 207 -8.26 -8.60 -27.09
C GLY A 207 -8.87 -8.41 -28.48
N ASN A 208 -8.98 -7.16 -28.92
CA ASN A 208 -9.50 -6.84 -30.25
C ASN A 208 -8.54 -7.20 -31.39
N LEU A 209 -7.26 -7.44 -31.11
CA LEU A 209 -6.29 -7.89 -32.13
C LEU A 209 -6.41 -9.39 -32.41
N GLY A 210 -6.75 -10.19 -31.39
CA GLY A 210 -6.90 -11.62 -31.52
C GLY A 210 -6.82 -12.36 -30.19
N LYS A 211 -7.14 -13.66 -30.24
CA LYS A 211 -7.17 -14.53 -29.05
C LYS A 211 -5.76 -14.78 -28.48
N ASN A 212 -4.75 -14.86 -29.34
CA ASN A 212 -3.37 -15.12 -28.93
C ASN A 212 -2.76 -13.88 -28.25
N GLU A 213 -3.07 -12.70 -28.77
CA GLU A 213 -2.67 -11.40 -28.26
C GLU A 213 -3.31 -11.12 -26.89
N LEU A 214 -4.60 -11.42 -26.73
CA LEU A 214 -5.29 -11.36 -25.45
C LEU A 214 -4.61 -12.22 -24.39
N ALA A 215 -4.37 -13.50 -24.72
CA ALA A 215 -3.74 -14.45 -23.82
C ALA A 215 -2.31 -14.01 -23.47
N ALA A 216 -1.56 -13.50 -24.45
CA ALA A 216 -0.19 -13.03 -24.23
C ALA A 216 -0.14 -11.81 -23.31
N ALA A 217 -1.02 -10.81 -23.52
CA ALA A 217 -1.11 -9.63 -22.68
C ALA A 217 -1.54 -9.96 -21.26
N SER A 218 -2.50 -10.89 -21.10
CA SER A 218 -2.93 -11.38 -19.79
C SER A 218 -1.79 -12.11 -19.06
N LEU A 219 -1.10 -13.05 -19.74
CA LEU A 219 0.03 -13.79 -19.19
C LEU A 219 1.18 -12.86 -18.78
N ALA A 220 1.54 -11.89 -19.63
CA ALA A 220 2.55 -10.89 -19.32
C ALA A 220 2.12 -9.99 -18.16
N GLY A 221 0.86 -9.56 -18.11
CA GLY A 221 0.30 -8.74 -17.04
C GLY A 221 0.33 -9.45 -15.68
N MET A 222 -0.08 -10.72 -15.63
CA MET A 222 0.01 -11.55 -14.43
C MET A 222 1.48 -11.73 -13.98
N THR A 223 2.35 -12.10 -14.91
CA THR A 223 3.78 -12.27 -14.65
C THR A 223 4.40 -10.98 -14.08
N GLY A 224 4.09 -9.83 -14.70
CA GLY A 224 4.60 -8.54 -14.26
C GLY A 224 4.03 -8.08 -12.91
N THR A 225 2.76 -8.42 -12.62
CA THR A 225 2.15 -8.13 -11.33
C THR A 225 2.85 -8.91 -10.21
N ILE A 226 3.03 -10.22 -10.37
CA ILE A 226 3.62 -11.10 -9.36
C ILE A 226 5.10 -10.79 -9.15
N THR A 227 5.87 -10.70 -10.24
CA THR A 227 7.33 -10.60 -10.17
C THR A 227 7.86 -9.18 -10.07
N GLY A 228 6.99 -8.16 -10.16
CA GLY A 228 7.40 -6.75 -10.14
C GLY A 228 6.48 -5.86 -9.30
N TYR A 229 5.26 -5.58 -9.78
CA TYR A 229 4.40 -4.56 -9.15
C TYR A 229 4.03 -4.89 -7.70
N ALA A 230 3.69 -6.14 -7.39
CA ALA A 230 3.40 -6.59 -6.03
C ALA A 230 4.63 -6.45 -5.11
N ILE A 231 5.84 -6.68 -5.65
CA ILE A 231 7.09 -6.51 -4.90
C ILE A 231 7.29 -5.04 -4.51
N PHE A 232 7.10 -4.12 -5.46
CA PHE A 232 7.19 -2.69 -5.17
C PHE A 232 6.14 -2.23 -4.16
N GLN A 233 4.88 -2.64 -4.36
CA GLN A 233 3.79 -2.32 -3.44
C GLN A 233 4.08 -2.85 -2.03
N GLY A 234 4.56 -4.09 -1.90
CA GLY A 234 4.91 -4.75 -0.65
C GLY A 234 6.07 -4.07 0.08
N LEU A 235 7.19 -3.82 -0.60
CA LEU A 235 8.35 -3.13 -0.01
C LEU A 235 8.02 -1.68 0.42
N ALA A 236 7.23 -0.98 -0.40
CA ALA A 236 6.82 0.39 -0.14
C ALA A 236 5.93 0.51 1.12
N THR A 237 5.24 -0.56 1.55
CA THR A 237 4.43 -0.53 2.79
C THR A 237 5.20 -0.13 4.04
N SER A 238 6.52 -0.29 4.07
CA SER A 238 7.34 0.22 5.17
C SER A 238 7.26 1.75 5.35
N LEU A 239 6.91 2.50 4.30
CA LEU A 239 6.62 3.93 4.40
C LEU A 239 5.31 4.23 5.14
N ASP A 240 4.35 3.29 5.15
CA ASP A 240 3.13 3.40 5.97
C ASP A 240 3.49 3.47 7.46
N THR A 241 4.66 2.95 7.84
CA THR A 241 5.26 3.10 9.18
C THR A 241 6.14 4.34 9.26
N LEU A 242 7.19 4.42 8.44
CA LEU A 242 8.28 5.39 8.62
C LEU A 242 7.85 6.82 8.34
N CYS A 243 7.16 7.05 7.21
CA CYS A 243 6.70 8.38 6.85
C CYS A 243 5.62 8.88 7.82
N ALA A 244 4.67 8.02 8.19
CA ALA A 244 3.58 8.38 9.08
C ALA A 244 4.08 8.62 10.52
N GLN A 245 4.96 7.77 11.06
CA GLN A 245 5.57 8.01 12.39
C GLN A 245 6.43 9.29 12.39
N ALA A 246 7.19 9.55 11.32
CA ALA A 246 7.97 10.79 11.21
C ALA A 246 7.07 12.04 11.11
N TYR A 247 5.97 11.95 10.37
CA TYR A 247 4.99 13.04 10.27
C TYR A 247 4.30 13.30 11.61
N GLY A 248 3.85 12.25 12.30
CA GLY A 248 3.25 12.34 13.64
C GLY A 248 4.17 12.93 14.68
N ALA A 249 5.49 12.67 14.59
CA ALA A 249 6.50 13.25 15.47
C ALA A 249 6.88 14.70 15.13
N GLY A 250 6.19 15.33 14.17
CA GLY A 250 6.49 16.69 13.70
C GLY A 250 7.73 16.80 12.80
N GLN A 251 8.41 15.70 12.49
CA GLN A 251 9.63 15.69 11.68
C GLN A 251 9.34 15.67 10.18
N LYS A 252 8.67 16.71 9.68
CA LYS A 252 8.18 16.79 8.29
C LYS A 252 9.26 16.52 7.23
N LYS A 253 10.48 17.07 7.39
CA LYS A 253 11.59 16.86 6.42
C LYS A 253 12.10 15.42 6.40
N LEU A 254 11.93 14.67 7.49
CA LEU A 254 12.33 13.26 7.56
C LEU A 254 11.42 12.38 6.68
N VAL A 255 10.15 12.76 6.54
CA VAL A 255 9.19 12.11 5.63
C VAL A 255 9.71 12.12 4.18
N GLY A 256 10.16 13.28 3.69
CA GLY A 256 10.75 13.40 2.36
C GLY A 256 12.04 12.60 2.19
N LEU A 257 12.86 12.51 3.25
CA LEU A 257 14.07 11.69 3.23
C LEU A 257 13.77 10.19 3.15
N HIS A 258 12.78 9.68 3.90
CA HIS A 258 12.36 8.29 3.83
C HIS A 258 11.78 7.95 2.45
N MET A 259 10.99 8.84 1.86
CA MET A 259 10.50 8.68 0.49
C MET A 259 11.66 8.56 -0.50
N GLN A 260 12.67 9.43 -0.44
CA GLN A 260 13.85 9.35 -1.31
C GLN A 260 14.64 8.06 -1.10
N ARG A 261 14.87 7.64 0.15
CA ARG A 261 15.53 6.36 0.47
C ARG A 261 14.78 5.19 -0.17
N MET A 262 13.45 5.18 -0.09
CA MET A 262 12.62 4.14 -0.69
C MET A 262 12.69 4.18 -2.22
N VAL A 263 12.59 5.35 -2.85
CA VAL A 263 12.72 5.46 -4.32
C VAL A 263 14.04 4.86 -4.78
N PHE A 264 15.18 5.24 -4.19
CA PHE A 264 16.48 4.66 -4.57
C PHE A 264 16.55 3.15 -4.31
N PHE A 265 16.02 2.69 -3.19
CA PHE A 265 15.98 1.25 -2.90
C PHE A 265 15.14 0.48 -3.92
N LEU A 266 13.95 0.95 -4.28
CA LEU A 266 13.11 0.30 -5.30
C LEU A 266 13.74 0.36 -6.70
N LEU A 267 14.49 1.43 -7.03
CA LEU A 267 15.27 1.51 -8.26
C LEU A 267 16.43 0.49 -8.30
N VAL A 268 17.03 0.15 -7.16
CA VAL A 268 17.99 -0.95 -7.10
C VAL A 268 17.30 -2.30 -7.28
N ILE A 269 16.13 -2.50 -6.67
CA ILE A 269 15.32 -3.71 -6.81
C ILE A 269 14.73 -3.85 -8.23
N SER A 270 14.52 -2.76 -8.97
CA SER A 270 14.06 -2.83 -10.35
C SER A 270 15.08 -3.49 -11.29
N ILE A 271 16.38 -3.46 -10.96
CA ILE A 271 17.43 -4.09 -11.77
C ILE A 271 17.25 -5.61 -11.86
N PRO A 272 17.21 -6.40 -10.76
CA PRO A 272 16.97 -7.84 -10.86
C PRO A 272 15.61 -8.17 -11.48
N ILE A 273 14.56 -7.38 -11.20
CA ILE A 273 13.24 -7.56 -11.85
C ILE A 273 13.36 -7.39 -13.37
N SER A 274 14.09 -6.37 -13.82
CA SER A 274 14.32 -6.11 -15.25
C SER A 274 15.06 -7.27 -15.92
N VAL A 275 16.04 -7.87 -15.24
CA VAL A 275 16.75 -9.07 -15.74
C VAL A 275 15.77 -10.23 -15.91
N VAL A 276 14.93 -10.49 -14.91
CA VAL A 276 13.90 -11.55 -14.98
C VAL A 276 12.94 -11.31 -16.15
N TRP A 277 12.48 -10.07 -16.34
CA TRP A 277 11.56 -9.72 -17.43
C TRP A 277 12.22 -9.77 -18.81
N TYR A 278 13.51 -9.44 -18.89
CA TYR A 278 14.26 -9.52 -20.15
C TYR A 278 14.33 -10.96 -20.67
N PHE A 279 14.57 -11.91 -19.76
CA PHE A 279 14.53 -13.35 -20.01
C PHE A 279 13.13 -13.96 -19.87
N GLY A 280 12.08 -13.13 -19.80
CA GLY A 280 10.70 -13.57 -19.57
C GLY A 280 10.21 -14.60 -20.59
N GLU A 281 10.56 -14.44 -21.86
CA GLU A 281 10.26 -15.43 -22.91
C GLU A 281 10.84 -16.82 -22.59
N SER A 282 12.13 -16.89 -22.23
CA SER A 282 12.81 -18.14 -21.91
C SER A 282 12.22 -18.80 -20.66
N ILE A 283 11.87 -18.01 -19.65
CA ILE A 283 11.24 -18.49 -18.41
C ILE A 283 9.84 -19.00 -18.70
N LEU A 284 9.02 -18.23 -19.43
CA LEU A 284 7.66 -18.60 -19.78
C LEU A 284 7.60 -19.83 -20.68
N ASN A 285 8.58 -20.04 -21.56
CA ASN A 285 8.70 -21.27 -22.37
C ASN A 285 8.87 -22.55 -21.53
N LEU A 286 9.31 -22.44 -20.27
CA LEU A 286 9.42 -23.60 -19.37
C LEU A 286 8.07 -23.94 -18.69
N ILE A 287 7.16 -22.98 -18.63
CA ILE A 287 5.90 -23.08 -17.89
C ILE A 287 4.72 -23.26 -18.85
N VAL A 288 4.73 -22.54 -19.97
CA VAL A 288 3.64 -22.44 -20.93
C VAL A 288 3.93 -23.36 -22.13
N PRO A 289 3.02 -24.27 -22.50
CA PRO A 289 3.22 -25.18 -23.63
C PRO A 289 3.35 -24.47 -24.99
N ASP A 290 2.64 -23.36 -25.17
CA ASP A 290 2.64 -22.57 -26.41
C ASP A 290 3.81 -21.57 -26.45
N LYS A 291 4.78 -21.88 -27.32
CA LYS A 291 5.99 -21.06 -27.51
C LYS A 291 5.70 -19.69 -28.16
N GLN A 292 4.69 -19.61 -29.03
CA GLN A 292 4.34 -18.35 -29.68
C GLN A 292 3.71 -17.39 -28.66
N LEU A 293 2.84 -17.93 -27.79
CA LEU A 293 2.26 -17.21 -26.66
C LEU A 293 3.34 -16.69 -25.70
N ALA A 294 4.31 -17.55 -25.34
CA ALA A 294 5.43 -17.17 -24.48
C ALA A 294 6.34 -16.10 -25.11
N ALA A 295 6.59 -16.16 -26.42
CA ALA A 295 7.35 -15.13 -27.14
C ALA A 295 6.64 -13.77 -27.14
N LEU A 296 5.33 -13.75 -27.39
CA LEU A 296 4.53 -12.52 -27.33
C LEU A 296 4.53 -11.94 -25.91
N ALA A 297 4.26 -12.76 -24.89
CA ALA A 297 4.28 -12.32 -23.50
C ALA A 297 5.67 -11.82 -23.06
N GLY A 298 6.75 -12.48 -23.50
CA GLY A 298 8.11 -12.03 -23.25
C GLY A 298 8.44 -10.68 -23.91
N SER A 299 7.98 -10.45 -25.14
CA SER A 299 8.14 -9.15 -25.81
C SER A 299 7.39 -8.02 -25.08
N TYR A 300 6.21 -8.32 -24.53
CA TYR A 300 5.43 -7.40 -23.71
C TYR A 300 6.20 -7.03 -22.42
N LEU A 301 6.73 -8.02 -21.71
CA LEU A 301 7.52 -7.83 -20.49
C LEU A 301 8.77 -6.99 -20.73
N ARG A 302 9.48 -7.21 -21.85
CA ARG A 302 10.67 -6.42 -22.23
C ARG A 302 10.34 -4.93 -22.39
N VAL A 303 9.16 -4.59 -22.91
CA VAL A 303 8.72 -3.18 -23.00
C VAL A 303 8.39 -2.62 -21.61
N LEU A 304 7.72 -3.39 -20.75
CA LEU A 304 7.37 -2.94 -19.40
C LEU A 304 8.58 -2.58 -18.53
N ILE A 305 9.78 -3.11 -18.81
CA ILE A 305 11.03 -2.76 -18.12
C ILE A 305 11.21 -1.24 -18.05
N PHE A 306 10.92 -0.53 -19.14
CA PHE A 306 11.07 0.92 -19.21
C PHE A 306 10.09 1.68 -18.30
N GLY A 307 9.01 1.05 -17.86
CA GLY A 307 8.02 1.61 -16.95
C GLY A 307 8.28 1.34 -15.47
N LEU A 308 9.18 0.40 -15.12
CA LEU A 308 9.47 0.03 -13.72
C LEU A 308 9.90 1.24 -12.87
N PRO A 309 10.83 2.12 -13.30
CA PRO A 309 11.25 3.26 -12.49
C PRO A 309 10.14 4.26 -12.21
N GLY A 310 9.25 4.47 -13.18
CA GLY A 310 8.10 5.37 -13.02
C GLY A 310 7.11 4.83 -11.99
N TYR A 311 6.74 3.56 -12.12
CA TYR A 311 5.84 2.89 -11.18
C TYR A 311 6.41 2.85 -9.75
N SER A 312 7.69 2.49 -9.60
CA SER A 312 8.32 2.43 -8.27
C SER A 312 8.37 3.81 -7.59
N THR A 313 8.60 4.86 -8.37
CA THR A 313 8.61 6.24 -7.86
C THR A 313 7.21 6.67 -7.45
N PHE A 314 6.19 6.31 -8.22
CA PHE A 314 4.80 6.61 -7.88
C PHE A 314 4.36 5.89 -6.61
N GLU A 315 4.71 4.61 -6.42
CA GLU A 315 4.35 3.86 -5.21
C GLU A 315 4.93 4.47 -3.93
N ALA A 316 6.18 4.96 -3.98
CA ALA A 316 6.80 5.67 -2.87
C ALA A 316 6.18 7.07 -2.66
N GLY A 317 5.96 7.83 -3.74
CA GLY A 317 5.35 9.16 -3.68
C GLY A 317 3.91 9.14 -3.15
N LYS A 318 3.12 8.14 -3.53
CA LYS A 318 1.75 7.92 -3.06
C LYS A 318 1.71 7.78 -1.53
N ARG A 319 2.64 7.04 -0.94
CA ARG A 319 2.75 6.89 0.51
C ARG A 319 3.26 8.14 1.21
N PHE A 320 4.11 8.91 0.54
CA PHE A 320 4.53 10.23 1.04
C PHE A 320 3.35 11.19 1.20
N THR A 321 2.42 11.26 0.24
CA THR A 321 1.22 12.11 0.39
C THR A 321 0.22 11.51 1.39
N GLN A 322 0.04 10.19 1.40
CA GLN A 322 -0.85 9.52 2.37
C GLN A 322 -0.42 9.72 3.82
N ALA A 323 0.89 9.66 4.13
CA ALA A 323 1.41 9.89 5.47
C ALA A 323 1.00 11.26 6.06
N GLN A 324 0.83 12.25 5.19
CA GLN A 324 0.43 13.62 5.54
C GLN A 324 -1.10 13.79 5.65
N GLY A 325 -1.89 12.75 5.37
CA GLY A 325 -3.35 12.83 5.30
C GLY A 325 -3.90 13.22 3.92
N LEU A 326 -3.05 13.38 2.90
CA LEU A 326 -3.44 13.74 1.54
C LEU A 326 -3.78 12.48 0.71
N PHE A 327 -4.82 11.76 1.13
CA PHE A 327 -5.24 10.50 0.50
C PHE A 327 -5.84 10.67 -0.91
N ALA A 328 -6.38 11.85 -1.23
CA ALA A 328 -6.97 12.15 -2.54
C ALA A 328 -5.94 12.49 -3.63
N ALA A 329 -4.68 12.78 -3.25
CA ALA A 329 -3.64 13.19 -4.21
C ALA A 329 -3.42 12.15 -5.31
N SER A 330 -3.29 10.87 -4.94
CA SER A 330 -3.15 9.77 -5.91
C SER A 330 -4.42 9.55 -6.73
N THR A 331 -5.59 9.80 -6.16
CA THR A 331 -6.88 9.69 -6.86
C THR A 331 -6.97 10.70 -7.99
N TRP A 332 -6.64 11.98 -7.73
CA TRP A 332 -6.65 13.03 -8.74
C TRP A 332 -5.68 12.75 -9.88
N VAL A 333 -4.47 12.26 -9.54
CA VAL A 333 -3.51 11.82 -10.54
C VAL A 333 -4.09 10.71 -11.40
N LEU A 334 -4.65 9.65 -10.79
CA LEU A 334 -5.19 8.51 -11.52
C LEU A 334 -6.45 8.83 -12.33
N LEU A 335 -7.28 9.79 -11.89
CA LEU A 335 -8.42 10.28 -12.65
C LEU A 335 -7.99 10.95 -13.97
N ILE A 336 -6.78 11.52 -14.01
CA ILE A 336 -6.21 12.09 -15.23
C ILE A 336 -5.48 11.00 -16.04
N THR A 337 -4.67 10.17 -15.39
CA THR A 337 -3.84 9.19 -16.11
C THR A 337 -4.62 8.01 -16.66
N SER A 338 -5.71 7.57 -16.03
CA SER A 338 -6.52 6.43 -16.52
C SER A 338 -7.21 6.72 -17.85
N PRO A 339 -7.90 7.86 -18.06
CA PRO A 339 -8.43 8.22 -19.38
C PRO A 339 -7.34 8.39 -20.44
N ILE A 340 -6.22 9.00 -20.07
CA ILE A 340 -5.06 9.12 -20.98
C ILE A 340 -4.54 7.73 -21.37
N ASN A 341 -4.45 6.79 -20.43
CA ASN A 341 -4.04 5.43 -20.73
C ASN A 341 -5.03 4.72 -21.66
N ALA A 342 -6.34 4.87 -21.46
CA ALA A 342 -7.34 4.31 -22.36
C ALA A 342 -7.24 4.90 -23.77
N PHE A 343 -7.04 6.23 -23.88
CA PHE A 343 -6.81 6.90 -25.15
C PHE A 343 -5.51 6.43 -25.83
N LEU A 344 -4.42 6.29 -25.08
CA LEU A 344 -3.14 5.78 -25.58
C LEU A 344 -3.25 4.33 -26.05
N ASN A 345 -4.00 3.50 -25.34
CA ASN A 345 -4.30 2.14 -25.76
C ASN A 345 -5.08 2.14 -27.08
N TRP A 346 -6.12 2.96 -27.22
CA TRP A 346 -6.82 3.13 -28.50
C TRP A 346 -5.89 3.61 -29.62
N ALA A 347 -5.07 4.63 -29.36
CA ALA A 347 -4.20 5.26 -30.35
C ALA A 347 -3.02 4.37 -30.77
N LEU A 348 -2.34 3.73 -29.82
CA LEU A 348 -1.12 2.96 -30.09
C LEU A 348 -1.42 1.52 -30.54
N VAL A 349 -2.60 0.98 -30.22
CA VAL A 349 -2.97 -0.39 -30.60
C VAL A 349 -3.81 -0.40 -31.87
N TRP A 350 -4.80 0.49 -32.00
CA TRP A 350 -5.81 0.40 -33.06
C TRP A 350 -5.71 1.46 -34.15
N HIS A 351 -4.96 2.56 -33.95
CA HIS A 351 -4.95 3.65 -34.92
C HIS A 351 -4.33 3.22 -36.27
N PRO A 352 -5.00 3.47 -37.42
CA PRO A 352 -4.56 2.94 -38.73
C PRO A 352 -3.18 3.40 -39.22
N THR A 353 -2.73 4.60 -38.83
CA THR A 353 -1.47 5.20 -39.32
C THR A 353 -0.32 5.19 -38.31
N PHE A 354 -0.60 5.10 -37.00
CA PHE A 354 0.41 5.19 -35.93
C PHE A 354 0.37 4.00 -34.96
N GLY A 355 -0.59 3.09 -35.12
CA GLY A 355 -0.71 1.91 -34.29
C GLY A 355 0.48 0.99 -34.47
N ILE A 356 1.18 0.71 -33.38
CA ILE A 356 2.28 -0.27 -33.31
C ILE A 356 1.77 -1.67 -32.96
N GLY A 357 0.45 -1.89 -33.05
CA GLY A 357 -0.22 -3.17 -32.83
C GLY A 357 -0.11 -3.63 -31.38
N PHE A 358 0.21 -4.92 -31.19
CA PHE A 358 0.27 -5.55 -29.86
C PHE A 358 1.21 -4.83 -28.87
N LEU A 359 2.36 -4.34 -29.35
CA LEU A 359 3.32 -3.61 -28.51
C LEU A 359 2.83 -2.20 -28.11
N GLY A 360 1.71 -1.73 -28.67
CA GLY A 360 1.07 -0.48 -28.27
C GLY A 360 0.55 -0.50 -26.84
N ALA A 361 0.01 -1.64 -26.41
CA ALA A 361 -0.54 -1.82 -25.06
C ALA A 361 0.52 -1.64 -23.96
N PRO A 362 1.68 -2.33 -23.98
CA PRO A 362 2.70 -2.12 -22.96
C PRO A 362 3.35 -0.73 -23.06
N VAL A 363 3.47 -0.14 -24.26
CA VAL A 363 3.98 1.24 -24.41
C VAL A 363 3.05 2.25 -23.75
N ALA A 364 1.72 2.10 -23.91
CA ALA A 364 0.73 2.94 -23.22
C ALA A 364 0.92 2.87 -21.69
N VAL A 365 1.12 1.66 -21.15
CA VAL A 365 1.40 1.46 -19.71
C VAL A 365 2.71 2.14 -19.29
N VAL A 366 3.79 2.02 -20.08
CA VAL A 366 5.08 2.68 -19.77
C VAL A 366 4.92 4.20 -19.70
N ILE A 367 4.23 4.81 -20.67
CA ILE A 367 3.97 6.26 -20.68
C ILE A 367 3.17 6.65 -19.44
N THR A 368 2.11 5.90 -19.12
CA THR A 368 1.29 6.13 -17.93
C THR A 368 2.11 6.00 -16.63
N ASN A 369 3.00 5.01 -16.54
CA ASN A 369 3.86 4.80 -15.38
C ASN A 369 4.83 5.96 -15.13
N TRP A 370 5.26 6.69 -16.17
CA TRP A 370 6.05 7.91 -16.02
C TRP A 370 5.20 9.15 -15.75
N LEU A 371 3.99 9.20 -16.31
CA LEU A 371 3.06 10.31 -16.10
C LEU A 371 2.55 10.37 -14.65
N MET A 372 2.27 9.22 -14.04
CA MET A 372 1.81 9.13 -12.64
C MET A 372 2.73 9.83 -11.62
N PRO A 373 4.03 9.49 -11.49
CA PRO A 373 4.93 10.16 -10.54
C PRO A 373 5.19 11.62 -10.93
N PHE A 374 5.18 11.96 -12.22
CA PHE A 374 5.33 13.34 -12.68
C PHE A 374 4.17 14.24 -12.22
N LEU A 375 2.93 13.81 -12.46
CA LEU A 375 1.74 14.54 -12.00
C LEU A 375 1.67 14.60 -10.47
N LEU A 376 2.07 13.53 -9.78
CA LEU A 376 2.13 13.54 -8.32
C LEU A 376 3.17 14.53 -7.79
N PHE A 377 4.33 14.66 -8.46
CA PHE A 377 5.31 15.69 -8.14
C PHE A 377 4.75 17.11 -8.34
N LEU A 378 4.00 17.35 -9.43
CA LEU A 378 3.32 18.63 -9.65
C LEU A 378 2.28 18.91 -8.56
N TYR A 379 1.49 17.91 -8.16
CA TYR A 379 0.54 18.03 -7.05
C TYR A 379 1.25 18.45 -5.77
N VAL A 380 2.36 17.79 -5.41
CA VAL A 380 3.14 18.11 -4.20
C VAL A 380 3.73 19.52 -4.28
N ARG A 381 4.18 19.95 -5.47
CA ARG A 381 4.84 21.25 -5.66
C ARG A 381 3.88 22.44 -5.71
N PHE A 382 2.66 22.24 -6.20
CA PHE A 382 1.71 23.33 -6.50
C PHE A 382 0.38 23.27 -5.73
N ILE A 383 0.01 22.15 -5.10
CA ILE A 383 -1.28 22.00 -4.41
C ILE A 383 -1.09 21.79 -2.92
N GLY A 384 -0.34 20.76 -2.52
CA GLY A 384 -0.18 20.43 -1.10
C GLY A 384 0.82 19.31 -0.82
N GLY A 385 1.50 19.40 0.33
CA GLY A 385 2.49 18.42 0.79
C GLY A 385 3.95 18.82 0.58
N SER A 386 4.21 20.04 0.10
CA SER A 386 5.55 20.62 -0.06
C SER A 386 6.29 20.78 1.27
N GLU A 387 5.57 20.91 2.38
CA GLU A 387 6.15 21.06 3.73
C GLU A 387 7.05 19.89 4.14
N CYS A 388 6.71 18.68 3.69
CA CYS A 388 7.48 17.47 3.94
C CYS A 388 8.63 17.28 2.94
N TRP A 389 8.69 18.09 1.88
CA TRP A 389 9.72 18.02 0.85
C TRP A 389 10.91 18.91 1.22
N GLY A 390 11.94 18.32 1.83
CA GLY A 390 13.19 18.99 2.19
C GLY A 390 14.21 19.20 1.06
N GLY A 391 13.85 18.89 -0.20
CA GLY A 391 14.77 18.84 -1.33
C GLY A 391 15.59 17.54 -1.40
N PHE A 392 16.36 17.38 -2.48
CA PHE A 392 17.20 16.19 -2.67
C PHE A 392 18.35 16.16 -1.66
N SER A 393 18.49 15.03 -0.95
CA SER A 393 19.53 14.85 0.06
C SER A 393 20.44 13.69 -0.28
N LYS A 394 21.77 13.91 -0.18
CA LYS A 394 22.75 12.83 -0.30
C LYS A 394 22.58 11.75 0.78
N LYS A 395 21.95 12.10 1.92
CA LYS A 395 21.61 11.14 3.00
C LYS A 395 20.65 10.05 2.55
N ALA A 396 19.96 10.24 1.42
CA ALA A 396 19.06 9.23 0.85
C ALA A 396 19.78 7.95 0.40
N TRP A 397 21.09 8.00 0.18
CA TRP A 397 21.93 6.84 -0.17
C TRP A 397 22.49 6.09 1.06
N GLN A 398 22.14 6.53 2.27
CA GLN A 398 22.67 6.00 3.52
C GLN A 398 21.55 5.46 4.40
N ASN A 399 21.92 4.54 5.31
CA ASN A 399 21.03 3.99 6.35
C ASN A 399 19.75 3.31 5.83
N TRP A 400 19.86 2.45 4.81
CA TRP A 400 18.71 1.69 4.30
C TRP A 400 18.27 0.56 5.23
N TRP A 401 19.14 0.08 6.11
CA TRP A 401 18.91 -1.12 6.90
C TRP A 401 17.66 -1.08 7.80
N PRO A 402 17.36 0.00 8.54
CA PRO A 402 16.11 0.09 9.31
C PRO A 402 14.86 0.00 8.43
N MET A 403 14.91 0.59 7.24
CA MET A 403 13.82 0.52 6.26
C MET A 403 13.68 -0.89 5.68
N ILE A 404 14.77 -1.55 5.31
CA ILE A 404 14.77 -2.92 4.78
C ILE A 404 14.21 -3.92 5.81
N LYS A 405 14.57 -3.76 7.09
CA LYS A 405 14.02 -4.59 8.19
C LYS A 405 12.50 -4.50 8.33
N LEU A 406 11.89 -3.42 7.88
CA LEU A 406 10.44 -3.24 7.84
C LEU A 406 9.87 -3.67 6.47
N ALA A 407 10.57 -3.36 5.38
CA ALA A 407 10.12 -3.61 4.02
C ALA A 407 10.04 -5.11 3.69
N ILE A 408 11.02 -5.92 4.10
CA ILE A 408 11.02 -7.37 3.79
C ILE A 408 9.80 -8.06 4.42
N PRO A 409 9.49 -7.89 5.72
CA PRO A 409 8.28 -8.46 6.25
C PRO A 409 6.99 -7.91 5.64
N GLY A 410 6.92 -6.61 5.34
CA GLY A 410 5.75 -6.02 4.66
C GLY A 410 5.54 -6.64 3.27
N LEU A 411 6.63 -6.91 2.54
CA LEU A 411 6.60 -7.67 1.30
C LEU A 411 6.09 -9.10 1.52
N LEU A 412 6.60 -9.82 2.53
CA LEU A 412 6.16 -11.19 2.82
C LEU A 412 4.67 -11.24 3.18
N MET A 413 4.17 -10.28 3.97
CA MET A 413 2.75 -10.20 4.33
C MET A 413 1.86 -10.17 3.09
N LEU A 414 2.20 -9.35 2.10
CA LEU A 414 1.40 -9.17 0.88
C LEU A 414 1.65 -10.29 -0.13
N LEU A 415 2.91 -10.61 -0.43
CA LEU A 415 3.27 -11.57 -1.47
C LEU A 415 2.88 -13.01 -1.11
N ALA A 416 2.95 -13.39 0.19
CA ALA A 416 2.58 -14.72 0.64
C ALA A 416 1.14 -15.07 0.29
N GLU A 417 0.23 -14.13 0.53
CA GLU A 417 -1.20 -14.24 0.23
C GLU A 417 -1.45 -14.28 -1.27
N PHE A 418 -0.93 -13.30 -2.02
CA PHE A 418 -1.12 -13.23 -3.47
C PHE A 418 -0.65 -14.51 -4.18
N LEU A 419 0.56 -14.99 -3.86
CA LEU A 419 1.09 -16.21 -4.45
C LEU A 419 0.29 -17.46 -4.06
N ALA A 420 -0.27 -17.52 -2.85
CA ALA A 420 -1.12 -18.63 -2.45
C ALA A 420 -2.38 -18.73 -3.32
N PHE A 421 -3.02 -17.59 -3.65
CA PHE A 421 -4.15 -17.56 -4.58
C PHE A 421 -3.79 -18.00 -5.99
N GLU A 422 -2.62 -17.61 -6.49
CA GLU A 422 -2.13 -18.05 -7.80
C GLU A 422 -1.85 -19.57 -7.82
N ILE A 423 -1.27 -20.11 -6.74
CA ILE A 423 -1.10 -21.56 -6.59
C ILE A 423 -2.46 -22.25 -6.59
N LEU A 424 -3.47 -21.71 -5.91
CA LEU A 424 -4.84 -22.26 -5.96
C LEU A 424 -5.40 -22.25 -7.39
N THR A 425 -5.15 -21.20 -8.16
CA THR A 425 -5.57 -21.11 -9.56
C THR A 425 -4.87 -22.18 -10.42
N LEU A 426 -3.58 -22.42 -10.18
CA LEU A 426 -2.86 -23.53 -10.82
C LEU A 426 -3.41 -24.89 -10.40
N LEU A 427 -3.72 -25.10 -9.12
CA LEU A 427 -4.32 -26.35 -8.64
C LEU A 427 -5.70 -26.61 -9.26
N ALA A 428 -6.51 -25.56 -9.44
CA ALA A 428 -7.81 -25.67 -10.09
C ALA A 428 -7.71 -26.18 -11.54
N SER A 429 -6.57 -25.96 -12.21
CA SER A 429 -6.31 -26.43 -13.59
C SER A 429 -6.22 -27.94 -13.74
N TYR A 430 -6.03 -28.67 -12.65
CA TYR A 430 -5.98 -30.13 -12.68
C TYR A 430 -7.36 -30.81 -12.64
N PHE A 431 -8.44 -30.09 -12.35
CA PHE A 431 -9.79 -30.66 -12.31
C PHE A 431 -10.47 -30.67 -13.69
N SER A 432 -10.81 -29.48 -14.21
CA SER A 432 -11.35 -29.31 -15.57
C SER A 432 -11.24 -27.86 -16.01
N THR A 433 -11.46 -27.60 -17.31
CA THR A 433 -11.53 -26.24 -17.86
C THR A 433 -12.63 -25.39 -17.20
N ALA A 434 -13.77 -26.00 -16.84
CA ALA A 434 -14.85 -25.32 -16.14
C ALA A 434 -14.45 -24.89 -14.72
N HIS A 435 -13.64 -25.69 -14.02
CA HIS A 435 -13.11 -25.34 -12.69
C HIS A 435 -12.15 -24.16 -12.73
N VAL A 436 -11.27 -24.08 -13.76
CA VAL A 436 -10.38 -22.93 -13.96
C VAL A 436 -11.17 -21.66 -14.24
N ALA A 437 -12.18 -21.75 -15.09
CA ALA A 437 -13.06 -20.62 -15.39
C ALA A 437 -13.78 -20.15 -14.11
N ALA A 438 -14.35 -21.08 -13.34
CA ALA A 438 -15.01 -20.77 -12.07
C ALA A 438 -14.05 -20.13 -11.06
N GLN A 439 -12.84 -20.68 -10.90
CA GLN A 439 -11.79 -20.13 -10.03
C GLN A 439 -11.38 -18.71 -10.43
N SER A 440 -11.28 -18.44 -11.75
CA SER A 440 -10.95 -17.11 -12.27
C SER A 440 -12.05 -16.09 -11.94
N VAL A 441 -13.32 -16.49 -12.08
CA VAL A 441 -14.47 -15.64 -11.72
C VAL A 441 -14.49 -15.34 -10.22
N ILE A 442 -14.32 -16.35 -9.37
CA ILE A 442 -14.32 -16.17 -7.91
C ILE A 442 -13.13 -15.29 -7.48
N SER A 443 -11.93 -15.57 -7.98
CA SER A 443 -10.71 -14.83 -7.63
C SER A 443 -10.78 -13.37 -8.08
N THR A 444 -11.29 -13.11 -9.28
CA THR A 444 -11.50 -11.74 -9.78
C THR A 444 -12.51 -10.99 -8.91
N THR A 445 -13.62 -11.65 -8.57
CA THR A 445 -14.67 -11.08 -7.71
C THR A 445 -14.11 -10.74 -6.31
N CYS A 446 -13.36 -11.68 -5.70
CA CYS A 446 -12.74 -11.47 -4.40
C CYS A 446 -11.70 -10.34 -4.45
N SER A 447 -10.86 -10.30 -5.49
CA SER A 447 -9.82 -9.27 -5.66
C SER A 447 -10.40 -7.86 -5.82
N LEU A 448 -11.54 -7.73 -6.50
CA LEU A 448 -12.25 -6.45 -6.64
C LEU A 448 -12.81 -5.97 -5.30
N ILE A 449 -13.41 -6.87 -4.52
CA ILE A 449 -13.99 -6.54 -3.22
C ILE A 449 -12.90 -6.27 -2.18
N TYR A 450 -11.77 -6.96 -2.25
CA TYR A 450 -10.62 -6.80 -1.36
C TYR A 450 -9.99 -5.40 -1.39
N GLN A 451 -10.20 -4.64 -2.47
CA GLN A 451 -9.71 -3.25 -2.54
C GLN A 451 -10.28 -2.38 -1.41
N ILE A 452 -11.49 -2.68 -0.93
CA ILE A 452 -12.14 -1.94 0.16
C ILE A 452 -11.46 -2.17 1.52
N PRO A 453 -11.33 -3.40 2.03
CA PRO A 453 -10.61 -3.65 3.29
C PRO A 453 -9.13 -3.26 3.17
N PHE A 454 -8.48 -3.46 2.02
CA PHE A 454 -7.11 -3.05 1.83
C PHE A 454 -6.94 -1.52 1.96
N ALA A 455 -7.79 -0.73 1.30
CA ALA A 455 -7.80 0.73 1.45
C ALA A 455 -8.06 1.19 2.89
N LEU A 456 -9.02 0.56 3.57
CA LEU A 456 -9.32 0.84 4.97
C LEU A 456 -8.13 0.51 5.89
N SER A 457 -7.40 -0.58 5.62
CA SER A 457 -6.21 -0.97 6.36
C SER A 457 -5.08 0.06 6.24
N ILE A 458 -4.88 0.65 5.06
CA ILE A 458 -3.86 1.69 4.84
C ILE A 458 -4.23 2.96 5.61
N ALA A 459 -5.49 3.38 5.53
CA ALA A 459 -5.98 4.54 6.28
C ALA A 459 -5.77 4.35 7.80
N CYS A 460 -6.10 3.17 8.33
CA CYS A 460 -5.90 2.85 9.75
C CYS A 460 -4.41 2.77 10.11
N SER A 461 -3.59 2.11 9.28
CA SER A 461 -2.14 2.03 9.46
C SER A 461 -1.52 3.42 9.62
N THR A 462 -1.82 4.33 8.69
CA THR A 462 -1.34 5.71 8.73
C THR A 462 -1.83 6.44 9.98
N ARG A 463 -3.10 6.27 10.34
CA ARG A 463 -3.69 6.93 11.52
C ARG A 463 -3.03 6.48 12.82
N VAL A 464 -2.84 5.17 12.99
CA VAL A 464 -2.14 4.57 14.13
C VAL A 464 -0.67 5.02 14.16
N ALA A 465 0.03 4.97 13.03
CA ALA A 465 1.42 5.39 12.92
C ALA A 465 1.61 6.88 13.26
N ASN A 466 0.70 7.76 12.82
CA ASN A 466 0.73 9.18 13.16
C ASN A 466 0.58 9.40 14.68
N PHE A 467 -0.37 8.71 15.35
CA PHE A 467 -0.51 8.82 16.80
C PHE A 467 0.70 8.25 17.56
N LEU A 468 1.28 7.15 17.09
CA LEU A 468 2.49 6.58 17.68
C LEU A 468 3.69 7.54 17.55
N GLY A 469 3.84 8.18 16.39
CA GLY A 469 4.86 9.22 16.17
C GLY A 469 4.66 10.44 17.07
N ALA A 470 3.40 10.83 17.30
CA ALA A 470 3.02 11.91 18.21
C ALA A 470 3.06 11.53 19.69
N THR A 471 3.47 10.30 20.03
CA THR A 471 3.50 9.75 21.40
C THR A 471 2.13 9.66 22.10
N LEU A 472 1.04 9.65 21.33
CA LEU A 472 -0.33 9.59 21.83
C LEU A 472 -0.83 8.14 21.92
N GLU A 473 -0.45 7.46 23.00
CA GLU A 473 -0.73 6.03 23.22
C GLU A 473 -2.23 5.69 23.15
N ASP A 474 -3.06 6.39 23.93
CA ASP A 474 -4.50 6.12 24.03
C ASP A 474 -5.22 6.35 22.70
N SER A 475 -4.83 7.39 21.96
CA SER A 475 -5.41 7.72 20.67
C SER A 475 -5.01 6.69 19.59
N ALA A 476 -3.76 6.21 19.62
CA ALA A 476 -3.33 5.10 18.76
C ALA A 476 -4.13 3.81 19.05
N LYS A 477 -4.32 3.48 20.32
CA LYS A 477 -5.10 2.31 20.76
C LYS A 477 -6.56 2.41 20.32
N ARG A 478 -7.20 3.56 20.51
CA ARG A 478 -8.58 3.81 20.08
C ARG A 478 -8.74 3.71 18.56
N ALA A 479 -7.81 4.28 17.79
CA ALA A 479 -7.82 4.19 16.33
C ALA A 479 -7.70 2.73 15.84
N ALA A 480 -6.82 1.94 16.45
CA ALA A 480 -6.65 0.53 16.11
C ALA A 480 -7.89 -0.31 16.42
N TYR A 481 -8.48 -0.17 17.61
CA TYR A 481 -9.69 -0.93 17.98
C TYR A 481 -10.91 -0.51 17.15
N THR A 482 -11.04 0.79 16.86
CA THR A 482 -12.08 1.28 15.94
C THR A 482 -11.88 0.71 14.54
N GLY A 483 -10.64 0.63 14.06
CA GLY A 483 -10.29 -0.01 12.79
C GLY A 483 -10.71 -1.48 12.71
N LEU A 484 -10.40 -2.29 13.73
CA LEU A 484 -10.79 -3.71 13.80
C LEU A 484 -12.31 -3.91 13.75
N ILE A 485 -13.07 -3.07 14.47
CA ILE A 485 -14.53 -3.14 14.45
C ILE A 485 -15.06 -2.71 13.08
N ALA A 486 -14.51 -1.64 12.50
CA ALA A 486 -14.89 -1.16 11.18
C ALA A 486 -14.61 -2.20 10.08
N SER A 487 -13.49 -2.92 10.16
CA SER A 487 -13.18 -3.99 9.21
C SER A 487 -14.09 -5.21 9.37
N ALA A 488 -14.50 -5.55 10.60
CA ALA A 488 -15.47 -6.62 10.81
C ALA A 488 -16.84 -6.26 10.21
N ILE A 489 -17.31 -5.02 10.43
CA ILE A 489 -18.55 -4.52 9.82
C ILE A 489 -18.44 -4.55 8.29
N GLN A 490 -17.34 -4.06 7.74
CA GLN A 490 -17.13 -4.06 6.29
C GLN A 490 -17.04 -5.47 5.71
N GLY A 491 -16.37 -6.40 6.40
CA GLY A 491 -16.32 -7.82 6.03
C GLY A 491 -17.71 -8.45 6.01
N CYS A 492 -18.57 -8.15 6.99
CA CYS A 492 -19.96 -8.58 6.99
C CYS A 492 -20.76 -8.00 5.82
N ILE A 493 -20.53 -6.75 5.43
CA ILE A 493 -21.15 -6.15 4.24
C ILE A 493 -20.72 -6.91 2.98
N ASN A 494 -19.42 -7.19 2.83
CA ASN A 494 -18.88 -7.98 1.71
C ASN A 494 -19.50 -9.38 1.66
N PHE A 495 -19.63 -10.05 2.81
CA PHE A 495 -20.30 -11.34 2.94
C PHE A 495 -21.74 -11.28 2.41
N LEU A 496 -22.54 -10.32 2.87
CA LEU A 496 -23.94 -10.19 2.46
C LEU A 496 -24.06 -9.95 0.95
N ILE A 497 -23.26 -9.03 0.41
CA ILE A 497 -23.27 -8.71 -1.03
C ILE A 497 -22.97 -9.97 -1.85
N LEU A 498 -21.91 -10.71 -1.51
CA LEU A 498 -21.52 -11.92 -2.24
C LEU A 498 -22.52 -13.07 -2.07
N TYR A 499 -22.99 -13.31 -0.85
CA TYR A 499 -23.90 -14.41 -0.55
C TYR A 499 -25.23 -14.24 -1.30
N PHE A 500 -25.82 -13.04 -1.28
CA PHE A 500 -27.08 -12.77 -1.99
C PHE A 500 -26.90 -12.67 -3.50
N SER A 501 -25.74 -12.20 -3.97
CA SER A 501 -25.46 -12.06 -5.40
C SER A 501 -24.86 -13.31 -6.04
N LYS A 502 -24.82 -14.45 -5.33
CA LYS A 502 -24.15 -15.68 -5.78
C LYS A 502 -24.63 -16.26 -7.11
N ASN A 503 -25.89 -16.00 -7.47
CA ASN A 503 -26.46 -16.43 -8.74
C ASN A 503 -26.34 -15.38 -9.85
N ALA A 504 -26.14 -14.11 -9.48
CA ALA A 504 -26.08 -12.98 -10.41
C ALA A 504 -24.65 -12.71 -10.88
N ILE A 505 -23.68 -12.73 -9.95
CA ILE A 505 -22.26 -12.46 -10.24
C ILE A 505 -21.72 -13.36 -11.36
N PRO A 506 -21.89 -14.69 -11.37
CA PRO A 506 -21.28 -15.55 -12.39
C PRO A 506 -21.80 -15.23 -13.80
N ARG A 507 -23.06 -14.82 -13.91
CA ARG A 507 -23.72 -14.43 -15.18
C ARG A 507 -23.16 -13.14 -15.78
N LEU A 508 -22.42 -12.35 -15.00
CA LEU A 508 -21.70 -11.18 -15.52
C LEU A 508 -20.42 -11.58 -16.26
N PHE A 509 -19.90 -12.79 -16.03
CA PHE A 509 -18.62 -13.24 -16.58
C PHE A 509 -18.78 -14.28 -17.69
N THR A 510 -19.81 -15.13 -17.64
CA THR A 510 -20.01 -16.21 -18.61
C THR A 510 -21.47 -16.64 -18.71
N ASP A 511 -21.83 -17.16 -19.88
CA ASP A 511 -23.13 -17.79 -20.17
C ASP A 511 -23.11 -19.32 -19.98
N ASP A 512 -21.94 -19.89 -19.63
CA ASP A 512 -21.79 -21.34 -19.43
C ASP A 512 -22.49 -21.80 -18.13
N PRO A 513 -23.54 -22.64 -18.22
CA PRO A 513 -24.29 -23.10 -17.05
C PRO A 513 -23.46 -23.94 -16.08
N GLU A 514 -22.44 -24.67 -16.56
CA GLU A 514 -21.57 -25.47 -15.71
C GLU A 514 -20.71 -24.55 -14.81
N VAL A 515 -20.08 -23.54 -15.40
CA VAL A 515 -19.26 -22.56 -14.67
C VAL A 515 -20.14 -21.75 -13.70
N ILE A 516 -21.33 -21.33 -14.13
CA ILE A 516 -22.28 -20.60 -13.26
C ILE A 516 -22.64 -21.46 -12.04
N GLY A 517 -22.94 -22.75 -12.24
CA GLY A 517 -23.26 -23.69 -11.17
C GLY A 517 -22.12 -23.87 -10.18
N LEU A 518 -20.89 -24.07 -10.69
CA LEU A 518 -19.68 -24.20 -9.87
C LEU A 518 -19.44 -22.95 -9.03
N VAL A 519 -19.46 -21.76 -9.64
CA VAL A 519 -19.26 -20.50 -8.90
C VAL A 519 -20.35 -20.31 -7.85
N ALA A 520 -21.63 -20.52 -8.19
CA ALA A 520 -22.73 -20.36 -7.25
C ALA A 520 -22.66 -21.31 -6.04
N SER A 521 -22.03 -22.48 -6.21
CA SER A 521 -21.81 -23.45 -5.14
C SER A 521 -20.67 -23.06 -4.18
N VAL A 522 -19.58 -22.47 -4.71
CA VAL A 522 -18.38 -22.12 -3.94
C VAL A 522 -18.46 -20.70 -3.35
N LEU A 523 -19.17 -19.79 -4.01
CA LEU A 523 -19.23 -18.38 -3.59
C LEU A 523 -19.73 -18.15 -2.15
N PRO A 524 -20.67 -18.93 -1.57
CA PRO A 524 -21.02 -18.80 -0.16
C PRO A 524 -19.83 -18.99 0.79
N LEU A 525 -18.91 -19.91 0.47
CA LEU A 525 -17.68 -20.12 1.23
C LEU A 525 -16.69 -18.98 1.00
N ALA A 526 -16.53 -18.53 -0.24
CA ALA A 526 -15.72 -17.34 -0.56
C ALA A 526 -16.29 -16.07 0.09
N ALA A 527 -17.61 -15.99 0.29
CA ALA A 527 -18.25 -14.89 0.99
C ALA A 527 -17.89 -14.91 2.48
N SER A 528 -17.96 -16.07 3.16
CA SER A 528 -17.64 -16.15 4.60
C SER A 528 -16.18 -15.84 4.88
N PHE A 529 -15.31 -16.27 3.96
CA PHE A 529 -13.91 -15.88 3.87
C PHE A 529 -13.69 -14.36 3.94
N GLN A 530 -14.52 -13.54 3.29
CA GLN A 530 -14.32 -12.08 3.22
C GLN A 530 -14.37 -11.39 4.59
N VAL A 531 -15.06 -11.99 5.56
CA VAL A 531 -15.11 -11.45 6.93
C VAL A 531 -13.75 -11.59 7.59
N ALA A 532 -13.14 -12.78 7.50
CA ALA A 532 -11.81 -13.04 8.04
C ALA A 532 -10.75 -12.23 7.31
N ASP A 533 -10.84 -12.18 5.98
CA ASP A 533 -9.93 -11.43 5.12
C ASP A 533 -9.91 -9.93 5.45
N GLY A 534 -11.09 -9.32 5.62
CA GLY A 534 -11.19 -7.92 6.03
C GLY A 534 -10.54 -7.64 7.40
N ILE A 535 -10.74 -8.54 8.37
CA ILE A 535 -10.14 -8.41 9.72
C ILE A 535 -8.62 -8.63 9.66
N ALA A 536 -8.14 -9.63 8.90
CA ALA A 536 -6.73 -9.90 8.69
C ALA A 536 -6.03 -8.71 8.03
N ALA A 537 -6.58 -8.18 6.93
CA ALA A 537 -6.04 -6.99 6.26
C ALA A 537 -5.92 -5.79 7.22
N MET A 538 -6.93 -5.58 8.08
CA MET A 538 -6.91 -4.54 9.10
C MET A 538 -5.85 -4.77 10.18
N ALA A 539 -5.78 -5.98 10.75
CA ALA A 539 -4.79 -6.32 11.76
C ALA A 539 -3.36 -6.18 11.21
N ALA A 540 -3.13 -6.67 9.99
CA ALA A 540 -1.92 -6.46 9.21
C ALA A 540 -1.58 -4.96 9.01
N GLY A 541 -2.59 -4.14 8.67
CA GLY A 541 -2.46 -2.68 8.59
C GLY A 541 -2.03 -2.06 9.93
N ILE A 542 -2.63 -2.47 11.04
CA ILE A 542 -2.25 -1.98 12.38
C ILE A 542 -0.83 -2.42 12.73
N LEU A 543 -0.44 -3.66 12.45
CA LEU A 543 0.93 -4.15 12.66
C LEU A 543 1.96 -3.37 11.84
N ARG A 544 1.63 -2.99 10.60
CA ARG A 544 2.44 -2.05 9.80
C ARG A 544 2.52 -0.69 10.48
N GLY A 545 1.40 -0.12 10.93
CA GLY A 545 1.40 1.16 11.65
C GLY A 545 2.26 1.15 12.92
N GLN A 546 2.30 0.02 13.64
CA GLN A 546 3.16 -0.21 14.81
C GLN A 546 4.66 -0.44 14.47
N GLY A 547 4.97 -0.72 13.21
CA GLY A 547 6.30 -1.16 12.77
C GLY A 547 6.65 -2.58 13.22
N ARG A 548 5.63 -3.44 13.40
CA ARG A 548 5.73 -4.86 13.83
C ARG A 548 5.32 -5.83 12.73
N GLN A 549 5.46 -5.42 11.47
CA GLN A 549 5.16 -6.22 10.27
C GLN A 549 5.91 -7.57 10.18
N TYR A 550 7.00 -7.79 10.92
CA TYR A 550 7.61 -9.12 11.04
C TYR A 550 6.67 -10.18 11.62
N ILE A 551 5.76 -9.81 12.52
CA ILE A 551 4.81 -10.75 13.11
C ILE A 551 3.84 -11.22 12.03
N GLY A 552 3.21 -10.29 11.32
CA GLY A 552 2.27 -10.62 10.25
C GLY A 552 2.94 -11.38 9.11
N GLY A 553 4.18 -11.03 8.75
CA GLY A 553 4.92 -11.73 7.70
C GLY A 553 5.12 -13.22 8.01
N TRP A 554 5.50 -13.55 9.24
CA TRP A 554 5.65 -14.95 9.66
C TRP A 554 4.30 -15.66 9.82
N VAL A 555 3.28 -14.97 10.36
CA VAL A 555 1.93 -15.54 10.50
C VAL A 555 1.36 -15.89 9.12
N ASN A 556 1.45 -14.99 8.13
CA ASN A 556 0.99 -15.26 6.77
C ASN A 556 1.77 -16.40 6.13
N LEU A 557 3.10 -16.42 6.25
CA LEU A 557 3.91 -17.48 5.64
C LEU A 557 3.54 -18.87 6.19
N VAL A 558 3.37 -18.99 7.51
CA VAL A 558 2.95 -20.26 8.13
C VAL A 558 1.51 -20.59 7.74
N ALA A 559 0.59 -19.64 7.85
CA ALA A 559 -0.82 -19.89 7.59
C ALA A 559 -1.07 -20.31 6.14
N TYR A 560 -0.52 -19.60 5.14
CA TYR A 560 -0.75 -19.94 3.74
C TYR A 560 0.03 -21.18 3.30
N TYR A 561 1.32 -21.30 3.62
CA TYR A 561 2.16 -22.35 3.02
C TYR A 561 2.21 -23.64 3.83
N VAL A 562 2.08 -23.57 5.16
CA VAL A 562 2.15 -24.76 6.03
C VAL A 562 0.74 -25.31 6.31
N ILE A 563 -0.28 -24.44 6.34
CA ILE A 563 -1.66 -24.86 6.68
C ILE A 563 -2.57 -24.83 5.45
N ALA A 564 -2.71 -23.68 4.77
CA ALA A 564 -3.69 -23.50 3.71
C ALA A 564 -3.45 -24.43 2.54
N LEU A 565 -2.25 -24.36 1.92
CA LEU A 565 -1.96 -25.12 0.70
C LEU A 565 -2.06 -26.64 0.91
N PRO A 566 -1.47 -27.26 1.96
CA PRO A 566 -1.64 -28.68 2.20
C PRO A 566 -3.10 -29.06 2.44
N LEU A 567 -3.85 -28.26 3.21
CA LEU A 567 -5.26 -28.54 3.47
C LEU A 567 -6.12 -28.39 2.21
N SER A 568 -5.86 -27.38 1.38
CA SER A 568 -6.49 -27.20 0.08
C SER A 568 -6.24 -28.40 -0.83
N VAL A 569 -5.00 -28.92 -0.88
CA VAL A 569 -4.66 -30.10 -1.68
C VAL A 569 -5.38 -31.35 -1.15
N VAL A 570 -5.38 -31.58 0.17
CA VAL A 570 -6.08 -32.74 0.76
C VAL A 570 -7.59 -32.65 0.52
N ALA A 571 -8.22 -31.51 0.81
CA ALA A 571 -9.66 -31.35 0.64
C ALA A 571 -10.09 -31.39 -0.85
N GLY A 572 -9.31 -30.78 -1.75
CA GLY A 572 -9.60 -30.75 -3.18
C GLY A 572 -9.41 -32.11 -3.85
N PHE A 573 -8.27 -32.77 -3.62
CA PHE A 573 -7.89 -33.97 -4.39
C PHE A 573 -8.16 -35.29 -3.65
N VAL A 574 -8.03 -35.33 -2.33
CA VAL A 574 -8.17 -36.58 -1.55
C VAL A 574 -9.62 -36.78 -1.09
N TRP A 575 -10.27 -35.71 -0.61
CA TRP A 575 -11.69 -35.77 -0.22
C TRP A 575 -12.65 -35.54 -1.40
N HIS A 576 -12.11 -35.24 -2.58
CA HIS A 576 -12.88 -35.00 -3.81
C HIS A 576 -13.93 -33.88 -3.64
N TRP A 577 -13.57 -32.81 -2.94
CA TRP A 577 -14.41 -31.60 -2.86
C TRP A 577 -14.07 -30.58 -3.95
N ASP A 578 -13.19 -30.95 -4.90
CA ASP A 578 -12.78 -30.16 -6.05
C ASP A 578 -12.47 -28.70 -5.66
N LEU A 579 -13.09 -27.74 -6.35
CA LEU A 579 -12.90 -26.31 -6.11
C LEU A 579 -13.33 -25.87 -4.70
N LEU A 580 -14.38 -26.49 -4.14
CA LEU A 580 -14.82 -26.20 -2.78
C LEU A 580 -13.74 -26.60 -1.76
N GLY A 581 -13.07 -27.73 -1.99
CA GLY A 581 -11.94 -28.19 -1.19
C GLY A 581 -10.77 -27.21 -1.20
N LEU A 582 -10.40 -26.70 -2.38
CA LEU A 582 -9.35 -25.69 -2.50
C LEU A 582 -9.65 -24.43 -1.67
N TRP A 583 -10.86 -23.89 -1.80
CA TRP A 583 -11.28 -22.71 -1.05
C TRP A 583 -11.42 -22.97 0.45
N THR A 584 -11.76 -24.19 0.87
CA THR A 584 -11.88 -24.53 2.30
C THR A 584 -10.55 -24.39 3.04
N GLY A 585 -9.45 -24.85 2.42
CA GLY A 585 -8.12 -24.74 3.02
C GLY A 585 -7.67 -23.29 3.23
N VAL A 586 -7.87 -22.44 2.20
CA VAL A 586 -7.53 -21.01 2.27
C VAL A 586 -8.45 -20.24 3.21
N SER A 587 -9.75 -20.52 3.22
CA SER A 587 -10.69 -19.94 4.18
C SER A 587 -10.26 -20.22 5.61
N LEU A 588 -9.97 -21.48 5.95
CA LEU A 588 -9.56 -21.84 7.31
C LEU A 588 -8.29 -21.11 7.74
N ALA A 589 -7.27 -21.07 6.87
CA ALA A 589 -6.03 -20.39 7.15
C ALA A 589 -6.23 -18.89 7.40
N LEU A 590 -7.11 -18.23 6.66
CA LEU A 590 -7.40 -16.82 6.87
C LEU A 590 -8.17 -16.54 8.17
N PHE A 591 -9.08 -17.42 8.57
CA PHE A 591 -9.66 -17.33 9.92
C PHE A 591 -8.57 -17.43 11.00
N LEU A 592 -7.55 -18.28 10.82
CA LEU A 592 -6.41 -18.37 11.73
C LEU A 592 -5.55 -17.11 11.70
N VAL A 593 -5.22 -16.56 10.52
CA VAL A 593 -4.47 -15.29 10.39
C VAL A 593 -5.23 -14.17 11.11
N ALA A 594 -6.51 -13.99 10.79
CA ALA A 594 -7.36 -12.97 11.39
C ALA A 594 -7.39 -13.08 12.92
N ALA A 595 -7.53 -14.30 13.46
CA ALA A 595 -7.55 -14.55 14.90
C ALA A 595 -6.20 -14.25 15.56
N VAL A 596 -5.09 -14.75 14.99
CA VAL A 596 -3.74 -14.59 15.55
C VAL A 596 -3.30 -13.13 15.49
N GLU A 597 -3.41 -12.46 14.34
CA GLU A 597 -3.01 -11.07 14.21
C GLU A 597 -3.89 -10.14 15.07
N SER A 598 -5.21 -10.36 15.11
CA SER A 598 -6.09 -9.60 15.99
C SER A 598 -5.74 -9.81 17.46
N TYR A 599 -5.44 -11.04 17.88
CA TYR A 599 -4.99 -11.33 19.25
C TYR A 599 -3.71 -10.56 19.58
N VAL A 600 -2.72 -10.55 18.68
CA VAL A 600 -1.47 -9.80 18.86
C VAL A 600 -1.73 -8.29 18.97
N VAL A 601 -2.64 -7.75 18.15
CA VAL A 601 -3.02 -6.34 18.20
C VAL A 601 -3.72 -6.01 19.52
N LEU A 602 -4.67 -6.84 19.96
CA LEU A 602 -5.41 -6.63 21.21
C LEU A 602 -4.50 -6.70 22.45
N GLN A 603 -3.51 -7.59 22.44
CA GLN A 603 -2.51 -7.77 23.51
C GLN A 603 -1.28 -6.86 23.39
N THR A 604 -1.32 -5.86 22.50
CA THR A 604 -0.17 -4.97 22.31
C THR A 604 0.11 -4.16 23.57
N ASN A 605 1.36 -4.19 24.03
CA ASN A 605 1.86 -3.23 25.00
C ASN A 605 2.16 -1.90 24.27
N TRP A 606 1.21 -0.98 24.35
CA TRP A 606 1.23 0.25 23.57
C TRP A 606 2.38 1.18 23.98
N THR A 607 2.73 1.25 25.27
CA THR A 607 3.89 2.01 25.77
C THR A 607 5.19 1.58 25.10
N LYS A 608 5.46 0.27 24.99
CA LYS A 608 6.65 -0.25 24.28
C LYS A 608 6.65 0.09 22.79
N VAL A 609 5.47 0.10 22.16
CA VAL A 609 5.35 0.43 20.73
C VAL A 609 5.61 1.91 20.48
N VAL A 610 5.13 2.79 21.35
CA VAL A 610 5.42 4.23 21.31
C VAL A 610 6.93 4.48 21.48
N GLU A 611 7.57 3.82 22.47
CA GLU A 611 9.01 3.93 22.67
C GLU A 611 9.80 3.50 21.42
N ALA A 612 9.41 2.37 20.82
CA ALA A 612 10.02 1.89 19.58
C ALA A 612 9.81 2.86 18.40
N ALA A 613 8.64 3.50 18.29
CA ALA A 613 8.39 4.52 17.27
C ALA A 613 9.31 5.74 17.46
N ASN A 614 9.44 6.24 18.69
CA ASN A 614 10.35 7.34 19.03
C ASN A 614 11.81 7.02 18.70
N GLN A 615 12.27 5.80 19.01
CA GLN A 615 13.63 5.37 18.68
C GLN A 615 13.88 5.36 17.16
N ARG A 616 12.90 4.94 16.34
CA ARG A 616 13.02 4.95 14.88
C ARG A 616 13.13 6.37 14.33
N THR A 617 12.30 7.27 14.84
CA THR A 617 12.28 8.66 14.39
C THR A 617 13.55 9.42 14.80
N THR A 618 14.10 9.14 16.00
CA THR A 618 15.32 9.79 16.49
C THR A 618 16.63 9.22 15.90
N ALA A 619 16.63 7.97 15.42
CA ALA A 619 17.81 7.31 14.86
C ALA A 619 18.01 7.48 13.33
N SER A 620 17.12 8.20 12.64
CA SER A 620 17.03 8.25 11.17
C SER A 620 17.73 9.44 10.52
#